data_AF-A0A1Q8T6F6-F1
#
_entry.id   AF-A0A1Q8T6F6-F1
#
_cell.length_a   1.000
_cell.length_b   1.000
_cell.length_c   1.000
_cell.angle_alpha   90.00
_cell.angle_beta   90.00
_cell.angle_gamma   90.00
#
_symmetry.space_group_name_H-M   'P 1'
#
loop_
_entity.id
_entity.type
_entity.pdbx_description
1 polymer ?
#
loop_
_entity_poly.entity_id
_entity_poly.type
_entity_poly.pdbx_seq_one_letter_code
_entity_poly.pdbx_strand_id
1 'polypeptide(L)'
;MTITVYGIKTCDTCRKARRQLDAMDVAYRFHDLREDGLDPRQLDAFLAGADWQTLLNTRSTTWRQLDPADKQPLDAERARELMLANPTLIKRPILQRTDRQHTESGSEDTLIVGFDADRYAALVS
;
A
#
# COMPACT_ATOMS: atom_id res chain seq x y z
N MET A 1 -15.77 7.63 6.52
CA MET A 1 -14.87 6.65 5.89
C MET A 1 -14.22 7.20 4.62
N THR A 2 -12.94 6.97 4.41
CA THR A 2 -12.21 7.30 3.17
C THR A 2 -11.37 6.10 2.75
N ILE A 3 -11.50 5.68 1.49
CA ILE A 3 -10.68 4.61 0.91
C ILE A 3 -9.67 5.23 -0.05
N THR A 4 -8.40 4.87 0.13
CA THR A 4 -7.30 5.26 -0.77
C THR A 4 -6.60 4.02 -1.27
N VAL A 5 -6.42 3.94 -2.59
CA VAL A 5 -5.67 2.88 -3.27
C VAL A 5 -4.35 3.46 -3.75
N TYR A 6 -3.25 2.96 -3.21
CA TYR A 6 -1.90 3.32 -3.58
C TYR A 6 -1.36 2.33 -4.61
N GLY A 7 -0.83 2.83 -5.71
CA GLY A 7 -0.42 2.00 -6.82
C GLY A 7 0.43 2.74 -7.83
N ILE A 8 0.49 2.19 -9.05
CA ILE A 8 0.91 2.93 -10.24
C ILE A 8 -0.11 2.67 -11.35
N LYS A 9 -0.34 3.65 -12.24
CA LYS A 9 -1.32 3.55 -13.33
C LYS A 9 -1.14 2.31 -14.22
N THR A 10 0.09 1.89 -14.46
CA THR A 10 0.42 0.75 -15.34
C THR A 10 0.38 -0.61 -14.65
N CYS A 11 -0.02 -0.71 -13.39
CA CYS A 11 -0.08 -1.98 -12.67
C CYS A 11 -1.41 -2.71 -12.88
N ASP A 12 -1.36 -3.90 -13.49
CA ASP A 12 -2.54 -4.73 -13.76
C ASP A 12 -3.32 -5.09 -12.51
N THR A 13 -2.63 -5.43 -11.42
CA THR A 13 -3.25 -5.73 -10.14
C THR A 13 -3.96 -4.50 -9.54
N CYS A 14 -3.40 -3.30 -9.72
CA CYS A 14 -4.08 -2.06 -9.32
C CYS A 14 -5.33 -1.80 -10.17
N ARG A 15 -5.30 -2.13 -11.47
CA ARG A 15 -6.49 -2.03 -12.34
C ARG A 15 -7.60 -2.99 -11.88
N LYS A 16 -7.26 -4.21 -11.46
CA LYS A 16 -8.22 -5.19 -10.90
C LYS A 16 -8.86 -4.67 -9.61
N ALA A 17 -8.05 -4.19 -8.68
CA ALA A 17 -8.52 -3.60 -7.42
C ALA A 17 -9.52 -2.45 -7.64
N ARG A 18 -9.15 -1.49 -8.49
CA ARG A 18 -10.03 -0.36 -8.83
C ARG A 18 -11.34 -0.80 -9.47
N ARG A 19 -11.27 -1.71 -10.45
CA ARG A 19 -12.47 -2.27 -11.10
C ARG A 19 -13.43 -2.93 -10.13
N GLN A 20 -12.91 -3.63 -9.12
CA GLN A 20 -13.77 -4.25 -8.12
C GLN A 20 -14.43 -3.19 -7.24
N LEU A 21 -13.71 -2.16 -6.81
CA LEU A 21 -14.29 -1.04 -6.06
C LEU A 21 -15.34 -0.29 -6.89
N ASP A 22 -15.07 -0.04 -8.17
CA ASP A 22 -16.03 0.57 -9.12
C ASP A 22 -17.29 -0.31 -9.23
N ALA A 23 -17.13 -1.64 -9.33
CA ALA A 23 -18.26 -2.58 -9.43
C ALA A 23 -19.10 -2.67 -8.15
N MET A 24 -18.52 -2.30 -7.01
CA MET A 24 -19.19 -2.25 -5.71
C MET A 24 -19.76 -0.85 -5.41
N ASP A 25 -19.66 0.10 -6.35
CA ASP A 25 -20.03 1.51 -6.17
C ASP A 25 -19.34 2.18 -4.96
N VAL A 26 -18.10 1.77 -4.68
CA VAL A 26 -17.30 2.31 -3.57
C VAL A 26 -16.46 3.47 -4.07
N ALA A 27 -16.69 4.66 -3.51
CA ALA A 27 -15.83 5.81 -3.77
C ALA A 27 -14.42 5.61 -3.19
N TYR A 28 -13.39 5.78 -4.03
CA TYR A 28 -11.99 5.72 -3.60
C TYR A 28 -11.15 6.84 -4.23
N ARG A 29 -10.04 7.16 -3.57
CA ARG A 29 -8.95 7.96 -4.15
C ARG A 29 -7.86 7.05 -4.67
N PHE A 30 -7.30 7.36 -5.82
CA PHE A 30 -6.11 6.67 -6.32
C PHE A 30 -4.88 7.57 -6.15
N HIS A 31 -3.84 7.04 -5.51
CA HIS A 31 -2.56 7.71 -5.28
C HIS A 31 -1.48 6.99 -6.08
N ASP A 32 -0.86 7.66 -7.04
CA ASP A 32 0.21 7.09 -7.84
C ASP A 32 1.57 7.28 -7.14
N LEU A 33 2.12 6.19 -6.61
CA LEU A 33 3.39 6.20 -5.88
C LEU A 33 4.59 6.69 -6.71
N ARG A 34 4.49 6.71 -8.04
CA ARG A 34 5.55 7.22 -8.92
C ARG A 34 5.39 8.72 -9.18
N GLU A 35 4.17 9.20 -9.39
CA GLU A 35 3.91 10.60 -9.73
C GLU A 35 3.70 11.47 -8.48
N ASP A 36 2.93 10.98 -7.51
CA ASP A 36 2.59 11.68 -6.27
C ASP A 36 3.62 11.44 -5.16
N GLY A 37 4.52 10.46 -5.34
CA GLY A 37 5.53 10.07 -4.37
C GLY A 37 4.97 9.34 -3.15
N LEU A 38 5.77 9.28 -2.08
CA LEU A 38 5.38 8.68 -0.80
C LEU A 38 5.94 9.52 0.34
N ASP A 39 5.06 10.01 1.20
CA ASP A 39 5.46 10.74 2.41
C ASP A 39 5.84 9.78 3.55
N PRO A 40 6.83 10.12 4.41
CA PRO A 40 7.19 9.32 5.57
C PRO A 40 6.00 8.93 6.46
N ARG A 41 5.04 9.83 6.69
CA ARG A 41 3.86 9.55 7.52
C ARG A 41 2.93 8.53 6.88
N GLN A 42 2.84 8.52 5.55
CA GLN A 42 2.07 7.50 4.83
C GLN A 42 2.72 6.12 4.97
N LEU A 43 4.05 6.05 4.84
CA LEU A 43 4.76 4.80 5.04
C LEU A 43 4.65 4.30 6.49
N ASP A 44 4.74 5.20 7.47
CA ASP A 44 4.56 4.85 8.87
C ASP A 44 3.15 4.30 9.14
N ALA A 45 2.12 4.87 8.49
CA ALA A 45 0.77 4.32 8.56
C ALA A 45 0.65 2.93 7.93
N PHE A 46 1.39 2.65 6.85
CA PHE A 46 1.43 1.29 6.28
C PHE A 46 2.14 0.31 7.21
N LEU A 47 3.26 0.72 7.82
CA LEU A 47 4.04 -0.09 8.74
C LEU A 47 3.29 -0.36 10.06
N ALA A 48 2.36 0.51 10.45
CA ALA A 48 1.45 0.27 11.57
C ALA A 48 0.40 -0.81 11.26
N GLY A 49 0.04 -1.01 9.99
CA GLY A 49 -0.97 -1.98 9.56
C GLY A 49 -0.41 -3.27 8.95
N ALA A 50 0.87 -3.32 8.59
CA ALA A 50 1.53 -4.50 8.02
C ALA A 50 3.05 -4.48 8.24
N ASP A 51 3.64 -5.65 8.41
CA ASP A 51 5.09 -5.79 8.52
C ASP A 51 5.82 -5.31 7.26
N TRP A 52 7.03 -4.76 7.44
CA TRP A 52 7.85 -4.26 6.34
C TRP A 52 8.18 -5.34 5.31
N GLN A 53 8.33 -6.62 5.70
CA GLN A 53 8.54 -7.72 4.74
C GLN A 53 7.31 -7.96 3.86
N THR A 54 6.12 -7.69 4.38
CA THR A 54 4.86 -7.80 3.63
C THR A 54 4.73 -6.65 2.65
N LEU A 55 5.10 -5.42 3.06
CA LEU A 55 5.08 -4.23 2.21
C LEU A 55 6.15 -4.25 1.12
N LEU A 56 7.33 -4.79 1.40
CA LEU A 56 8.44 -4.79 0.45
C LEU A 56 8.22 -5.79 -0.70
N ASN A 57 8.35 -5.31 -1.93
CA ASN A 57 8.25 -6.11 -3.14
C ASN A 57 9.64 -6.55 -3.64
N THR A 58 10.15 -7.62 -3.02
CA THR A 58 11.41 -8.27 -3.42
C THR A 58 11.38 -8.92 -4.81
N ARG A 59 10.20 -9.00 -5.45
CA ARG A 59 10.04 -9.52 -6.82
C ARG A 59 10.01 -8.42 -7.89
N SER A 60 10.02 -7.15 -7.49
CA SER A 60 9.97 -6.02 -8.41
C SER A 60 11.27 -5.86 -9.21
N THR A 61 11.19 -5.26 -10.40
CA THR A 61 12.37 -4.90 -11.19
C THR A 61 13.26 -3.91 -10.44
N THR A 62 12.66 -2.95 -9.73
CA THR A 62 13.37 -1.99 -8.88
C THR A 62 14.21 -2.72 -7.84
N TRP A 63 13.65 -3.72 -7.14
CA TRP A 63 14.42 -4.54 -6.19
C TRP A 63 15.58 -5.27 -6.85
N ARG A 64 15.37 -5.85 -8.04
CA ARG A 64 16.44 -6.54 -8.77
C ARG A 64 17.57 -5.59 -9.16
N GLN A 65 17.25 -4.34 -9.48
CA GLN A 65 18.19 -3.30 -9.90
C GLN A 65 18.96 -2.64 -8.73
N LEU A 66 18.53 -2.82 -7.48
CA LEU A 66 19.28 -2.32 -6.32
C LEU A 66 20.66 -2.99 -6.23
N ASP A 67 21.62 -2.26 -5.67
CA ASP A 67 22.94 -2.80 -5.39
C ASP A 67 22.87 -3.94 -4.36
N PRO A 68 23.73 -4.97 -4.47
CA PRO A 68 23.74 -6.08 -3.51
C PRO A 68 23.97 -5.62 -2.06
N ALA A 69 24.77 -4.56 -1.86
CA ALA A 69 25.05 -3.98 -0.56
C ALA A 69 23.80 -3.34 0.10
N ASP A 70 22.85 -2.86 -0.70
CA ASP A 70 21.60 -2.31 -0.19
C ASP A 70 20.57 -3.37 0.18
N LYS A 71 20.78 -4.61 -0.28
CA LYS A 71 19.83 -5.71 -0.05
C LYS A 71 20.06 -6.40 1.29
N GLN A 72 21.28 -6.37 1.84
CA GLN A 72 21.66 -7.09 3.05
C GLN A 72 22.83 -6.42 3.80
N PRO A 73 22.79 -6.34 5.14
CA PRO A 73 21.68 -6.74 6.01
C PRO A 73 20.46 -5.82 5.84
N LEU A 74 19.27 -6.40 5.93
CA LEU A 74 18.02 -5.67 5.78
C LEU A 74 17.19 -5.81 7.05
N ASP A 75 16.94 -4.68 7.70
CA ASP A 75 16.06 -4.56 8.84
C ASP A 75 14.90 -3.59 8.54
N ALA A 76 14.05 -3.35 9.53
CA ALA A 76 12.88 -2.49 9.37
C ALA A 76 13.25 -1.04 9.01
N GLU A 77 14.33 -0.51 9.60
CA GLU A 77 14.79 0.86 9.37
C GLU A 77 15.34 1.02 7.95
N ARG A 78 16.24 0.11 7.53
CA ARG A 78 16.78 0.11 6.17
C ARG A 78 15.71 -0.14 5.12
N ALA A 79 14.78 -1.05 5.38
CA ALA A 79 13.65 -1.28 4.48
C ALA A 79 12.76 -0.03 4.35
N ARG A 80 12.53 0.70 5.45
CA ARG A 80 11.79 1.96 5.44
C ARG A 80 12.50 3.01 4.59
N GLU A 81 13.80 3.21 4.78
CA GLU A 81 14.60 4.13 3.97
C GLU A 81 14.55 3.79 2.47
N LEU A 82 14.73 2.51 2.13
CA LEU A 82 14.66 2.05 0.75
C LEU A 82 13.29 2.30 0.13
N MET A 83 12.21 2.05 0.88
CA MET A 83 10.83 2.29 0.42
C MET A 83 10.52 3.78 0.23
N LEU A 84 11.07 4.67 1.07
CA LEU A 84 10.94 6.12 0.88
C LEU A 84 11.74 6.62 -0.33
N ALA A 85 12.98 6.15 -0.47
CA ALA A 85 13.83 6.50 -1.61
C ALA A 85 13.27 5.94 -2.93
N ASN A 86 12.61 4.78 -2.88
CA ASN A 86 12.08 4.08 -4.04
C ASN A 86 10.66 3.57 -3.78
N PRO A 87 9.61 4.42 -3.88
CA PRO A 87 8.22 4.03 -3.58
C PRO A 87 7.71 2.85 -4.41
N THR A 88 8.28 2.62 -5.59
CA THR A 88 7.94 1.47 -6.44
C THR A 88 8.36 0.11 -5.88
N LEU A 89 9.22 0.09 -4.86
CA LEU A 89 9.56 -1.11 -4.08
C LEU A 89 8.41 -1.59 -3.21
N ILE A 90 7.39 -0.78 -2.99
CA ILE A 90 6.22 -1.19 -2.22
C ILE A 90 5.35 -2.13 -3.05
N LYS A 91 4.83 -3.20 -2.42
CA LYS A 91 3.84 -4.10 -3.02
C LYS A 91 2.58 -3.32 -3.34
N ARG A 92 2.02 -3.58 -4.50
CA ARG A 92 0.90 -2.81 -5.05
C ARG A 92 -0.18 -3.76 -5.56
N PRO A 93 -1.46 -3.40 -5.44
CA PRO A 93 -1.98 -2.19 -4.77
C PRO A 93 -1.84 -2.26 -3.26
N ILE A 94 -1.86 -1.11 -2.57
CA ILE A 94 -2.20 -1.03 -1.14
C ILE A 94 -3.54 -0.33 -1.05
N LEU A 95 -4.49 -0.92 -0.31
CA LEU A 95 -5.74 -0.26 0.03
C LEU A 95 -5.71 0.13 1.50
N GLN A 96 -5.96 1.40 1.77
CA GLN A 96 -6.14 1.93 3.11
C GLN A 96 -7.55 2.46 3.25
N ARG A 97 -8.30 1.93 4.21
CA ARG A 97 -9.59 2.46 4.64
C ARG A 97 -9.38 3.14 5.98
N THR A 98 -9.63 4.44 6.04
CA THR A 98 -9.58 5.21 7.29
C THR A 98 -10.99 5.60 7.68
N ASP A 99 -11.38 5.28 8.90
CA ASP A 99 -12.61 5.79 9.48
C ASP A 99 -12.34 6.80 10.59
N ARG A 100 -12.63 8.07 10.30
CA ARG A 100 -12.44 9.18 11.24
C ARG A 100 -13.68 9.46 12.09
N GLN A 101 -14.74 8.64 12.00
CA GLN A 101 -16.01 8.95 12.69
C GLN A 101 -16.05 8.55 14.17
N HIS A 102 -15.06 7.82 14.70
CA HIS A 102 -14.98 7.49 16.13
C HIS A 102 -13.71 8.07 16.76
N THR A 103 -13.87 9.17 17.50
CA THR A 103 -12.81 9.78 18.33
C THR A 103 -12.76 9.26 19.76
N GLU A 104 -13.52 8.21 20.08
CA GLU A 104 -13.53 7.59 21.41
C GLU A 104 -13.43 6.07 21.24
N SER A 105 -12.21 5.54 21.44
CA SER A 105 -11.86 4.11 21.48
C SER A 105 -12.17 3.29 20.21
N GLY A 106 -11.15 3.10 19.36
CA GLY A 106 -11.11 2.04 18.35
C GLY A 106 -11.37 2.53 16.93
N SER A 107 -10.41 3.23 16.33
CA SER A 107 -10.42 3.49 14.88
C SER A 107 -10.07 2.19 14.13
N GLU A 108 -11.00 1.61 13.37
CA GLU A 108 -10.79 0.41 12.54
C GLU A 108 -10.14 0.76 11.21
N ASP A 109 -8.92 1.32 11.27
CA ASP A 109 -8.12 1.51 10.08
C ASP A 109 -7.79 0.15 9.46
N THR A 110 -8.20 -0.05 8.21
CA THR A 110 -8.00 -1.32 7.51
C THR A 110 -6.94 -1.14 6.43
N LEU A 111 -5.90 -1.98 6.47
CA LEU A 111 -4.86 -2.04 5.46
C LEU A 111 -4.89 -3.39 4.74
N ILE A 112 -4.98 -3.35 3.40
CA ILE A 112 -4.87 -4.53 2.54
C ILE A 112 -3.66 -4.33 1.62
N VAL A 113 -2.68 -5.23 1.72
CA VAL A 113 -1.49 -5.24 0.87
C VAL A 113 -1.69 -6.28 -0.24
N GLY A 114 -1.68 -5.81 -1.49
CA GLY A 114 -2.05 -6.60 -2.65
C GLY A 114 -3.55 -6.53 -2.98
N PHE A 115 -3.94 -7.32 -3.97
CA PHE A 115 -5.34 -7.48 -4.35
C PHE A 115 -5.83 -8.85 -3.91
N ASP A 116 -6.92 -8.85 -3.15
CA ASP A 116 -7.62 -10.02 -2.67
C ASP A 116 -9.11 -9.73 -2.78
N ALA A 117 -9.83 -10.50 -3.61
CA ALA A 117 -11.20 -10.18 -3.96
C ALA A 117 -12.15 -10.30 -2.75
N ASP A 118 -11.91 -11.28 -1.88
CA ASP A 118 -12.77 -11.54 -0.71
C ASP A 118 -12.58 -10.43 0.34
N ARG A 119 -11.33 -10.03 0.59
CA ARG A 119 -11.04 -8.91 1.50
C ARG A 119 -11.58 -7.57 0.99
N TYR A 120 -11.63 -7.36 -0.33
CA TYR A 120 -12.23 -6.17 -0.91
C TYR A 120 -13.76 -6.20 -0.79
N ALA A 121 -14.40 -7.35 -1.01
CA ALA A 121 -15.84 -7.52 -0.85
C ALA A 121 -16.30 -7.23 0.59
N ALA A 122 -15.49 -7.61 1.58
CA ALA A 122 -15.75 -7.35 3.00
C ALA A 122 -15.64 -5.87 3.41
N LEU A 123 -15.25 -4.94 2.52
CA LEU A 123 -15.14 -3.52 2.85
C LEU A 123 -16.49 -2.82 3.06
N VAL A 124 -17.57 -3.39 2.51
CA VAL A 124 -18.94 -2.83 2.53
C VAL A 124 -19.96 -3.76 3.20
N SER A 125 -19.50 -4.89 3.72
CA SER A 125 -20.36 -5.86 4.42
C SER A 125 -20.61 -5.47 5.87
#